data_AF-A0AAV1AJD9-F1
#
_entry.id   AF-A0AAV1AJD9-F1
#
_cell.length_a   1.000
_cell.length_b   1.000
_cell.length_c   1.000
_cell.angle_alpha   90.00
_cell.angle_beta   90.00
_cell.angle_gamma   90.00
#
_symmetry.space_group_name_H-M   'P 1'
#
loop_
_entity.id
_entity.type
_entity.pdbx_description
1 polymer ?
#
loop_
_entity_poly.entity_id
_entity_poly.type
_entity_poly.pdbx_seq_one_letter_code
_entity_poly.pdbx_strand_id
1 'polypeptide(L)'
;MRLGFVLSRDFLIKPYIVRQELSSSREFLKDFSLTFSSGHASLETLVIRVSWNATNKIQMASLEKKKLEEQDFSQLKKDKVHNDIENVALKEDLDMAKISHEEHVLQLELQASESKVVIKSVKDEMIKAKRRYSEEYKYFGIKIKGLAEAADDYHVLLTENRKLYNEVQDLKGNIRVYFQIRPFLSGQSQKHTTVEFIGENGELIISNPLKQGNRNQYEKLTKKHNRTFTNFLTNSQLPITNSHLLTNSQ
;
A
#
# COMPACT_ATOMS: atom_id res chain seq x y z
N MET A 1 -38.55 -3.24 1.28
CA MET A 1 -39.84 -3.96 1.17
C MET A 1 -40.88 -3.25 2.02
N ARG A 2 -41.81 -2.51 1.40
CA ARG A 2 -43.04 -2.01 2.04
C ARG A 2 -44.16 -2.32 1.04
N LEU A 3 -44.90 -3.40 1.27
CA LEU A 3 -46.11 -3.71 0.50
C LEU A 3 -47.21 -2.77 0.99
N GLY A 4 -47.52 -1.73 0.21
CA GLY A 4 -48.72 -0.92 0.41
C GLY A 4 -49.90 -1.58 -0.30
N PHE A 5 -50.87 -2.07 0.46
CA PHE A 5 -52.19 -2.44 -0.07
C PHE A 5 -52.88 -1.17 -0.58
N VAL A 6 -52.85 -0.96 -1.90
CA VAL A 6 -53.73 0.02 -2.56
C VAL A 6 -55.09 -0.66 -2.69
N LEU A 7 -55.96 -0.43 -1.72
CA LEU A 7 -57.39 -0.73 -1.86
C LEU A 7 -57.94 0.19 -2.96
N SER A 8 -58.08 -0.35 -4.18
CA SER A 8 -58.66 0.38 -5.32
C SER A 8 -60.02 0.96 -4.94
N ARG A 9 -60.15 2.28 -5.06
CA ARG A 9 -61.40 3.05 -4.84
C ARG A 9 -62.57 2.54 -5.68
N ASP A 10 -62.30 1.77 -6.74
CA ASP A 10 -63.29 1.20 -7.64
C ASP A 10 -64.23 0.16 -6.99
N PHE A 11 -63.84 -0.45 -5.86
CA PHE A 11 -64.66 -1.49 -5.21
C PHE A 11 -65.80 -0.93 -4.33
N LEU A 12 -65.67 0.31 -3.85
CA LEU A 12 -66.66 0.95 -2.96
C LEU A 12 -67.66 1.84 -3.71
N ILE A 13 -67.35 2.31 -4.92
CA ILE A 13 -68.19 3.22 -5.70
C ILE A 13 -69.38 2.49 -6.34
N LYS A 14 -69.19 1.24 -6.80
CA LYS A 14 -70.22 0.45 -7.49
C LYS A 14 -71.47 0.14 -6.62
N PRO A 15 -71.38 -0.33 -5.35
CA PRO A 15 -72.58 -0.63 -4.56
C PRO A 15 -73.35 0.62 -4.10
N TYR A 16 -72.70 1.79 -3.99
CA TYR A 16 -73.37 3.02 -3.57
C TYR A 16 -74.25 3.61 -4.69
N ILE A 17 -73.75 3.66 -5.91
CA ILE A 17 -74.51 4.14 -7.08
C ILE A 17 -75.73 3.23 -7.33
N VAL A 18 -75.55 1.91 -7.28
CA VAL A 18 -76.65 0.94 -7.44
C VAL A 18 -77.72 1.12 -6.35
N ARG A 19 -77.34 1.39 -5.09
CA ARG A 19 -78.31 1.70 -4.02
C ARG A 19 -79.07 3.01 -4.26
N GLN A 20 -78.41 4.04 -4.77
CA GLN A 20 -78.99 5.35 -5.02
C GLN A 20 -80.01 5.30 -6.17
N GLU A 21 -79.72 4.51 -7.21
CA GLU A 21 -80.66 4.27 -8.31
C GLU A 21 -81.88 3.43 -7.91
N LEU A 22 -81.67 2.38 -7.09
CA LEU A 22 -82.76 1.55 -6.55
C LEU A 22 -83.69 2.37 -5.64
N SER A 23 -83.14 3.30 -4.85
CA SER A 23 -83.90 4.23 -4.02
C SER A 23 -84.77 5.16 -4.87
N SER A 24 -84.20 5.81 -5.87
CA SER A 24 -84.93 6.73 -6.76
C SER A 24 -86.02 6.02 -7.57
N SER A 25 -85.75 4.80 -8.02
CA SER A 25 -86.75 3.98 -8.73
C SER A 25 -87.88 3.52 -7.80
N ARG A 26 -87.58 3.24 -6.52
CA ARG A 26 -88.57 2.89 -5.51
C ARG A 26 -89.48 4.06 -5.14
N GLU A 27 -88.95 5.28 -5.04
CA GLU A 27 -89.78 6.47 -4.77
C GLU A 27 -90.71 6.79 -5.94
N PHE A 28 -90.24 6.67 -7.18
CA PHE A 28 -91.08 6.83 -8.36
C PHE A 28 -92.24 5.82 -8.41
N LEU A 29 -91.99 4.56 -8.07
CA LEU A 29 -93.03 3.52 -8.01
C LEU A 29 -94.07 3.76 -6.90
N LYS A 30 -93.66 4.36 -5.78
CA LYS A 30 -94.59 4.75 -4.70
C LYS A 30 -95.51 5.88 -5.15
N ASP A 31 -94.96 6.93 -5.75
CA ASP A 31 -95.72 8.08 -6.26
C ASP A 31 -96.68 7.68 -7.40
N PHE A 32 -96.23 6.76 -8.27
CA PHE A 32 -97.04 6.13 -9.32
C PHE A 32 -98.23 5.34 -8.76
N SER A 33 -98.00 4.53 -7.71
CA SER A 33 -99.07 3.73 -7.08
C SER A 33 -100.11 4.60 -6.35
N LEU A 34 -99.69 5.70 -5.73
CA LEU A 34 -100.56 6.66 -5.03
C LEU A 34 -101.47 7.43 -5.99
N THR A 35 -100.93 7.82 -7.14
CA THR A 35 -101.69 8.57 -8.17
C THR A 35 -102.67 7.70 -8.95
N PHE A 36 -102.39 6.40 -9.13
CA PHE A 36 -103.32 5.43 -9.72
C PHE A 36 -104.49 5.09 -8.78
N SER A 37 -104.22 4.86 -7.49
CA SER A 37 -105.23 4.47 -6.49
C SER A 37 -106.22 5.59 -6.13
N SER A 38 -105.87 6.86 -6.36
CA SER A 38 -106.72 8.01 -6.06
C SER A 38 -107.72 8.38 -7.18
N GLY A 39 -107.75 7.63 -8.30
CA GLY A 39 -108.71 7.83 -9.40
C GLY A 39 -108.58 9.15 -10.17
N HIS A 40 -107.54 9.94 -9.88
CA HIS A 40 -107.38 11.32 -10.34
C HIS A 40 -106.70 11.47 -11.72
N ALA A 41 -106.25 10.39 -12.37
CA ALA A 41 -105.50 10.46 -13.62
C ALA A 41 -105.92 9.36 -14.63
N SER A 42 -106.08 9.74 -15.91
CA SER A 42 -106.31 8.82 -17.02
C SER A 42 -105.07 7.95 -17.28
N LEU A 43 -105.28 6.73 -17.80
CA LEU A 43 -104.20 5.85 -18.28
C LEU A 43 -103.26 6.57 -19.25
N GLU A 44 -103.79 7.47 -20.09
CA GLU A 44 -102.99 8.29 -21.01
C GLU A 44 -102.00 9.20 -20.26
N THR A 45 -102.44 9.86 -19.19
CA THR A 45 -101.60 10.75 -18.36
C THR A 45 -100.48 9.98 -17.68
N LEU A 46 -100.75 8.75 -17.24
CA LEU A 46 -99.80 7.90 -16.54
C LEU A 46 -98.73 7.34 -17.50
N VAL A 47 -99.12 6.93 -18.71
CA VAL A 47 -98.21 6.52 -19.79
C VAL A 47 -97.26 7.64 -20.19
N ILE A 48 -97.76 8.87 -20.32
CA ILE A 48 -96.94 10.05 -20.62
C ILE A 48 -95.88 10.29 -19.55
N ARG A 49 -96.22 10.19 -18.24
CA ARG A 49 -95.25 10.38 -17.15
C ARG A 49 -94.18 9.31 -17.11
N VAL A 50 -94.54 8.03 -17.29
CA VAL A 50 -93.57 6.93 -17.36
C VAL A 50 -92.64 7.11 -18.57
N SER A 51 -93.21 7.46 -19.72
CA SER A 51 -92.45 7.74 -20.94
C SER A 51 -91.47 8.91 -20.75
N TRP A 52 -91.92 10.02 -20.15
CA TRP A 52 -91.10 11.20 -19.83
C TRP A 52 -89.97 10.88 -18.83
N ASN A 53 -90.25 10.09 -17.79
CA ASN A 53 -89.21 9.65 -16.85
C ASN A 53 -88.16 8.76 -17.55
N ALA A 54 -88.60 7.80 -18.36
CA ALA A 54 -87.69 6.94 -19.11
C ALA A 54 -86.82 7.75 -20.09
N THR A 55 -87.40 8.72 -20.82
CA THR A 55 -86.65 9.59 -21.73
C THR A 55 -85.68 10.50 -21.00
N ASN A 56 -86.06 11.08 -19.86
CA ASN A 56 -85.15 11.89 -19.04
C ASN A 56 -83.98 11.07 -18.49
N LYS A 57 -84.23 9.85 -18.00
CA LYS A 57 -83.14 8.96 -17.53
C LYS A 57 -82.15 8.66 -18.64
N ILE A 58 -82.64 8.37 -19.86
CA ILE A 58 -81.78 8.14 -21.03
C ILE A 58 -80.98 9.41 -21.39
N GLN A 59 -81.61 10.58 -21.37
CA GLN A 59 -80.95 11.86 -21.65
C GLN A 59 -79.86 12.17 -20.61
N MET A 60 -80.13 11.95 -19.32
CA MET A 60 -79.17 12.17 -18.24
C MET A 60 -77.98 11.21 -18.34
N ALA A 61 -78.22 9.92 -18.61
CA ALA A 61 -77.14 8.96 -18.85
C ALA A 61 -76.28 9.33 -20.06
N SER A 62 -76.90 9.84 -21.14
CA SER A 62 -76.16 10.33 -22.31
C SER A 62 -75.33 11.59 -22.01
N LEU A 63 -75.81 12.48 -21.14
CA LEU A 63 -75.08 13.67 -20.70
C LEU A 63 -73.90 13.32 -19.80
N GLU A 64 -74.08 12.40 -18.87
CA GLU A 64 -73.01 11.90 -17.98
C GLU A 64 -71.92 11.19 -18.77
N LYS A 65 -72.29 10.36 -19.75
CA LYS A 65 -71.33 9.70 -20.65
C LYS A 65 -70.47 10.71 -21.41
N LYS A 66 -71.08 11.77 -21.96
CA LYS A 66 -70.35 12.84 -22.66
C LYS A 66 -69.39 13.59 -21.73
N LYS A 67 -69.82 13.91 -20.50
CA LYS A 67 -68.94 14.56 -19.50
C LYS A 67 -67.74 13.69 -19.14
N LEU A 68 -67.95 12.38 -19.00
CA LEU A 68 -66.87 11.43 -18.72
C LEU A 68 -65.90 11.33 -19.91
N GLU A 69 -66.42 11.20 -21.13
CA GLU A 69 -65.61 11.18 -22.36
C GLU A 69 -64.79 12.48 -22.54
N GLU A 70 -65.38 13.64 -22.24
CA GLU A 70 -64.69 14.94 -22.25
C GLU A 70 -63.60 15.05 -21.17
N GLN A 71 -63.87 14.51 -19.97
CA GLN A 71 -62.91 14.46 -18.88
C GLN A 71 -61.72 13.54 -19.23
N ASP A 72 -61.99 12.34 -19.76
CA ASP A 72 -60.97 11.39 -20.18
C ASP A 72 -60.11 11.97 -21.31
N PHE A 73 -60.73 12.64 -22.29
CA PHE A 73 -60.02 13.34 -23.35
C PHE A 73 -59.14 14.48 -22.83
N SER A 74 -59.62 15.21 -21.82
CA SER A 74 -58.85 16.27 -21.18
C SER A 74 -57.65 15.74 -20.39
N GLN A 75 -57.80 14.58 -19.73
CA GLN A 75 -56.72 13.91 -19.03
C GLN A 75 -55.66 13.39 -19.99
N LEU A 76 -56.08 12.69 -21.05
CA LEU A 76 -55.18 12.18 -22.09
C LEU A 76 -54.31 13.28 -22.73
N LYS A 77 -54.88 14.47 -22.96
CA LYS A 77 -54.11 15.61 -23.45
C LYS A 77 -53.03 16.07 -22.48
N LYS A 78 -53.32 16.10 -21.18
CA LYS A 78 -52.35 16.49 -20.14
C LYS A 78 -51.23 15.46 -20.04
N ASP A 79 -51.59 14.19 -20.03
CA ASP A 79 -50.62 13.09 -19.94
C ASP A 79 -49.70 13.06 -21.17
N LYS A 80 -50.25 13.31 -22.37
CA LYS A 80 -49.45 13.44 -23.58
C LYS A 80 -48.42 14.55 -23.47
N VAL A 81 -48.83 15.76 -23.06
CA VAL A 81 -47.92 16.90 -22.90
C VAL A 81 -46.86 16.59 -21.84
N HIS A 82 -47.23 15.95 -20.73
CA HIS A 82 -46.29 15.55 -19.70
C HIS A 82 -45.24 14.56 -20.22
N ASN A 83 -45.68 13.52 -20.93
CA ASN A 83 -44.78 12.54 -21.54
C ASN A 83 -43.89 13.17 -22.60
N ASP A 84 -44.40 14.11 -23.40
CA ASP A 84 -43.61 14.83 -24.39
C ASP A 84 -42.48 15.64 -23.72
N ILE A 85 -42.78 16.31 -22.59
CA ILE A 85 -41.79 17.03 -21.77
C ILE A 85 -40.76 16.06 -21.17
N GLU A 86 -41.21 14.95 -20.58
CA GLU A 86 -40.32 13.95 -19.98
C GLU A 86 -39.39 13.31 -21.02
N ASN A 87 -39.90 13.00 -22.22
CA ASN A 87 -39.09 12.47 -23.31
C ASN A 87 -38.02 13.45 -23.79
N VAL A 88 -38.32 14.76 -23.81
CA VAL A 88 -37.32 15.79 -24.15
C VAL A 88 -36.23 15.84 -23.08
N ALA A 89 -36.59 15.85 -21.80
CA ALA A 89 -35.62 15.86 -20.70
C ALA A 89 -34.71 14.61 -20.71
N LEU A 90 -35.30 13.41 -20.87
CA LEU A 90 -34.53 12.16 -20.95
C LEU A 90 -33.58 12.14 -22.16
N LYS A 91 -33.98 12.76 -23.26
CA LYS A 91 -33.12 12.87 -24.45
C LYS A 91 -31.93 13.78 -24.20
N GLU A 92 -32.14 14.91 -23.53
CA GLU A 92 -31.07 15.83 -23.13
C GLU A 92 -30.10 15.16 -22.16
N ASP A 93 -30.60 14.46 -21.13
CA ASP A 93 -29.78 13.71 -20.18
C ASP A 93 -28.95 12.63 -20.87
N LEU A 94 -29.55 11.91 -21.84
CA LEU A 94 -28.85 10.90 -22.62
C LEU A 94 -27.72 11.52 -23.46
N ASP A 95 -27.96 12.65 -24.10
CA ASP A 95 -26.96 13.30 -24.94
C ASP A 95 -25.83 13.91 -24.08
N MET A 96 -26.15 14.47 -22.91
CA MET A 96 -25.15 14.90 -21.92
C MET A 96 -24.29 13.74 -21.41
N ALA A 97 -24.91 12.60 -21.11
CA ALA A 97 -24.19 11.40 -20.65
C ALA A 97 -23.25 10.85 -21.74
N LYS A 98 -23.65 10.87 -23.01
CA LYS A 98 -22.79 10.46 -24.13
C LYS A 98 -21.57 11.35 -24.26
N ILE A 99 -21.77 12.68 -24.27
CA ILE A 99 -20.67 13.66 -24.38
C ILE A 99 -19.69 13.46 -23.22
N SER A 100 -20.20 13.36 -21.99
CA SER A 100 -19.36 13.15 -20.81
C SER A 100 -18.58 11.82 -20.88
N HIS A 101 -19.19 10.76 -21.39
CA HIS A 101 -18.51 9.48 -21.57
C HIS A 101 -17.38 9.57 -22.60
N GLU A 102 -17.64 10.20 -23.76
CA GLU A 102 -16.64 10.40 -24.81
C GLU A 102 -15.44 11.22 -24.30
N GLU A 103 -15.70 12.31 -23.58
CA GLU A 103 -14.65 13.12 -22.94
C GLU A 103 -13.80 12.32 -21.95
N HIS A 104 -14.45 11.51 -21.11
CA HIS A 104 -13.76 10.67 -20.14
C HIS A 104 -12.90 9.59 -20.82
N VAL A 105 -13.37 9.02 -21.94
CA VAL A 105 -12.59 8.06 -22.74
C VAL A 105 -11.32 8.73 -23.29
N LEU A 106 -11.45 9.92 -23.89
CA LEU A 106 -10.30 10.67 -24.40
C LEU A 106 -9.29 11.01 -23.29
N GLN A 107 -9.78 11.37 -22.11
CA GLN A 107 -8.92 11.65 -20.96
C GLN A 107 -8.14 10.40 -20.51
N LEU A 108 -8.79 9.23 -20.45
CA LEU A 108 -8.13 7.97 -20.11
C LEU A 108 -7.09 7.57 -21.17
N GLU A 109 -7.39 7.76 -22.45
CA GLU A 109 -6.45 7.49 -23.54
C GLU A 109 -5.19 8.38 -23.45
N LEU A 110 -5.38 9.67 -23.14
CA LEU A 110 -4.27 10.60 -22.92
C LEU A 110 -3.41 10.13 -21.74
N GLN A 111 -4.01 9.86 -20.58
CA GLN A 111 -3.29 9.38 -19.39
C GLN A 111 -2.55 8.07 -19.65
N ALA A 112 -3.15 7.14 -20.40
CA ALA A 112 -2.50 5.89 -20.79
C ALA A 112 -1.31 6.13 -21.72
N SER A 113 -1.41 7.10 -22.64
CA SER A 113 -0.32 7.47 -23.54
C SER A 113 0.86 8.11 -22.79
N GLU A 114 0.58 9.03 -21.86
CA GLU A 114 1.58 9.69 -21.01
C GLU A 114 2.30 8.67 -20.12
N SER A 115 1.53 7.77 -19.49
CA SER A 115 2.07 6.70 -18.67
C SER A 115 3.02 5.79 -19.46
N LYS A 116 2.71 5.48 -20.72
CA LYS A 116 3.60 4.69 -21.59
C LYS A 116 4.93 5.39 -21.85
N VAL A 117 4.93 6.72 -22.02
CA VAL A 117 6.15 7.50 -22.21
C VAL A 117 7.01 7.47 -20.95
N VAL A 118 6.40 7.70 -19.79
CA VAL A 118 7.09 7.64 -18.49
C VAL A 118 7.71 6.26 -18.26
N ILE A 119 6.96 5.17 -18.51
CA ILE A 119 7.46 3.80 -18.38
C ILE A 119 8.68 3.55 -19.27
N LYS A 120 8.66 4.03 -20.52
CA LYS A 120 9.82 3.93 -21.43
C LYS A 120 11.02 4.69 -20.88
N SER A 121 10.83 5.92 -20.42
CA SER A 121 11.90 6.74 -19.83
C SER A 121 12.54 6.07 -18.62
N VAL A 122 11.72 5.60 -17.68
CA VAL A 122 12.18 4.90 -16.47
C VAL A 122 12.95 3.62 -16.84
N LYS A 123 12.47 2.86 -17.84
CA LYS A 123 13.17 1.66 -18.32
C LYS A 123 14.55 2.00 -18.89
N ASP A 124 14.66 3.07 -19.66
CA ASP A 124 15.94 3.50 -20.24
C ASP A 124 16.90 4.00 -19.16
N GLU A 125 16.42 4.74 -18.17
CA GLU A 125 17.20 5.14 -17.00
C GLU A 125 17.68 3.95 -16.19
N MET A 126 16.83 2.96 -15.96
CA MET A 126 17.19 1.71 -15.28
C MET A 126 18.30 0.96 -16.03
N ILE A 127 18.21 0.87 -17.35
CA ILE A 127 19.25 0.23 -18.18
C ILE A 127 20.57 1.00 -18.09
N LYS A 128 20.53 2.34 -18.13
CA LYS A 128 21.72 3.19 -17.97
C LYS A 128 22.35 3.01 -16.58
N ALA A 129 21.55 3.00 -15.52
CA ALA A 129 22.02 2.78 -14.16
C ALA A 129 22.67 1.40 -14.01
N LYS A 130 22.01 0.34 -14.51
CA LYS A 130 22.57 -1.01 -14.51
C LYS A 130 23.93 -1.08 -15.22
N ARG A 131 24.08 -0.40 -16.35
CA ARG A 131 25.35 -0.32 -17.08
C ARG A 131 26.43 0.37 -16.24
N ARG A 132 26.12 1.54 -15.67
CA ARG A 132 27.06 2.30 -14.80
C ARG A 132 27.56 1.46 -13.63
N TYR A 133 26.65 0.81 -12.89
CA TYR A 133 27.04 -0.05 -11.79
C TYR A 133 27.90 -1.24 -12.21
N SER A 134 27.62 -1.83 -13.38
CA SER A 134 28.46 -2.92 -13.92
C SER A 134 29.88 -2.45 -14.26
N GLU A 135 30.03 -1.23 -14.79
CA GLU A 135 31.32 -0.63 -15.12
C GLU A 135 32.11 -0.27 -13.86
N GLU A 136 31.46 0.34 -12.87
CA GLU A 136 32.06 0.66 -11.57
C GLU A 136 32.51 -0.59 -10.82
N TYR A 137 31.68 -1.65 -10.80
CA TYR A 137 32.04 -2.91 -10.15
C TYR A 137 33.27 -3.55 -10.81
N LYS A 138 33.34 -3.52 -12.15
CA LYS A 138 34.51 -4.01 -12.89
C LYS A 138 35.75 -3.18 -12.57
N TYR A 139 35.63 -1.85 -12.52
CA TYR A 139 36.72 -0.95 -12.16
C TYR A 139 37.24 -1.23 -10.74
N PHE A 140 36.34 -1.40 -9.78
CA PHE A 140 36.68 -1.73 -8.41
C PHE A 140 37.38 -3.08 -8.30
N GLY A 141 36.92 -4.09 -9.04
CA GLY A 141 37.58 -5.39 -9.14
C GLY A 141 39.04 -5.29 -9.63
N ILE A 142 39.31 -4.45 -10.64
CA ILE A 142 40.67 -4.19 -11.12
C ILE A 142 41.52 -3.53 -10.02
N LYS A 143 40.97 -2.54 -9.31
CA LYS A 143 41.69 -1.83 -8.23
C LYS A 143 42.03 -2.74 -7.06
N ILE A 144 41.09 -3.57 -6.59
CA ILE A 144 41.36 -4.54 -5.53
C ILE A 144 42.42 -5.54 -5.96
N LYS A 145 42.32 -6.06 -7.19
CA LYS A 145 43.29 -7.02 -7.71
C LYS A 145 44.70 -6.43 -7.71
N GLY A 146 44.87 -5.20 -8.22
CA GLY A 146 46.18 -4.53 -8.20
C GLY A 146 46.70 -4.25 -6.79
N LEU A 147 45.81 -3.98 -5.82
CA LEU A 147 46.21 -3.81 -4.42
C LEU A 147 46.66 -5.15 -3.79
N ALA A 148 45.97 -6.24 -4.09
CA ALA A 148 46.36 -7.57 -3.64
C ALA A 148 47.71 -7.99 -4.20
N GLU A 149 47.93 -7.78 -5.51
CA GLU A 149 49.22 -8.03 -6.17
C GLU A 149 50.34 -7.21 -5.51
N ALA A 150 50.14 -5.91 -5.27
CA ALA A 150 51.13 -5.07 -4.59
C ALA A 150 51.41 -5.50 -3.15
N ALA A 151 50.40 -6.00 -2.42
CA ALA A 151 50.57 -6.52 -1.07
C ALA A 151 51.38 -7.83 -1.06
N ASP A 152 51.11 -8.74 -2.01
CA ASP A 152 51.86 -9.98 -2.19
C ASP A 152 53.34 -9.69 -2.52
N ASP A 153 53.60 -8.77 -3.45
CA ASP A 153 54.96 -8.33 -3.79
C ASP A 153 55.68 -7.75 -2.57
N TYR A 154 54.98 -6.95 -1.76
CA TYR A 154 55.55 -6.40 -0.54
C TYR A 154 55.91 -7.48 0.49
N HIS A 155 55.12 -8.55 0.61
CA HIS A 155 55.45 -9.67 1.48
C HIS A 155 56.73 -10.41 1.03
N VAL A 156 56.95 -10.55 -0.28
CA VAL A 156 58.20 -11.10 -0.83
C VAL A 156 59.38 -10.20 -0.46
N LEU A 157 59.29 -8.89 -0.70
CA LEU A 157 60.33 -7.93 -0.37
C LEU A 157 60.65 -7.89 1.13
N LEU A 158 59.64 -7.97 2.00
CA LEU A 158 59.84 -8.05 3.46
C LEU A 158 60.61 -9.30 3.87
N THR A 159 60.38 -10.42 3.19
CA THR A 159 61.07 -11.68 3.47
C THR A 159 62.54 -11.59 3.08
N GLU A 160 62.84 -11.02 1.92
CA GLU A 160 64.22 -10.78 1.47
C GLU A 160 64.95 -9.76 2.35
N ASN A 161 64.31 -8.63 2.68
CA ASN A 161 64.87 -7.62 3.58
C ASN A 161 65.25 -8.23 4.93
N ARG A 162 64.39 -9.10 5.48
CA ARG A 162 64.68 -9.82 6.72
C ARG A 162 65.89 -10.75 6.59
N LYS A 163 66.02 -11.45 5.46
CA LYS A 163 67.17 -12.33 5.20
C LYS A 163 68.46 -11.53 5.17
N LEU A 164 68.52 -10.45 4.39
CA LEU A 164 69.68 -9.56 4.30
C LEU A 164 70.02 -8.92 5.65
N TYR A 165 69.00 -8.49 6.39
CA TYR A 165 69.19 -7.95 7.74
C TYR A 165 69.87 -8.97 8.65
N ASN A 166 69.43 -10.23 8.62
CA ASN A 166 70.06 -11.29 9.41
C ASN A 166 71.50 -11.55 8.98
N GLU A 167 71.78 -11.63 7.68
CA GLU A 167 73.14 -11.84 7.15
C GLU A 167 74.11 -10.74 7.58
N VAL A 168 73.75 -9.47 7.41
CA VAL A 168 74.57 -8.32 7.86
C VAL A 168 74.87 -8.42 9.35
N GLN A 169 73.89 -8.85 10.10
CA GLN A 169 73.94 -8.88 11.55
C GLN A 169 74.75 -10.11 12.04
N ASP A 170 74.81 -11.20 11.27
CA ASP A 170 75.64 -12.39 11.51
C ASP A 170 77.11 -12.08 11.21
N LEU A 171 77.37 -11.38 10.10
CA LEU A 171 78.70 -10.88 9.72
C LEU A 171 79.29 -9.93 10.77
N LYS A 172 78.45 -9.15 11.45
CA LYS A 172 78.88 -8.28 12.55
C LYS A 172 79.41 -9.07 13.76
N GLY A 173 79.04 -10.36 13.91
CA GLY A 173 79.53 -11.24 14.98
C GLY A 173 79.02 -10.89 16.39
N ASN A 174 77.99 -10.06 16.51
CA ASN A 174 77.45 -9.66 17.80
C ASN A 174 76.57 -10.75 18.42
N ILE A 175 76.76 -11.02 19.72
CA ILE A 175 75.83 -11.86 20.49
C ILE A 175 74.49 -11.13 20.62
N ARG A 176 73.43 -11.74 20.10
CA ARG A 176 72.05 -11.24 20.20
C ARG A 176 71.34 -11.90 21.37
N VAL A 177 70.65 -11.10 22.16
CA VAL A 177 69.84 -11.57 23.29
C VAL A 177 68.45 -10.98 23.12
N TYR A 178 67.46 -11.86 23.12
CA TYR A 178 66.06 -11.52 22.98
C TYR A 178 65.32 -11.88 24.28
N PHE A 179 64.38 -11.04 24.68
CA PHE A 179 63.42 -11.35 25.73
C PHE A 179 62.10 -11.72 25.06
N GLN A 180 61.54 -12.88 25.41
CA GLN A 180 60.20 -13.28 25.00
C GLN A 180 59.29 -13.27 26.24
N ILE A 181 58.27 -12.43 26.19
CA ILE A 181 57.26 -12.39 27.24
C ILE A 181 56.14 -13.35 26.82
N ARG A 182 55.79 -14.27 27.71
CA ARG A 182 54.71 -15.24 27.47
C ARG A 182 53.35 -14.54 27.57
N PRO A 183 52.46 -14.67 26.56
CA PRO A 183 51.10 -14.13 26.66
C PRO A 183 50.28 -14.91 27.70
N PHE A 184 49.33 -14.22 28.34
CA PHE A 184 48.41 -14.85 29.28
C PHE A 184 47.49 -15.84 28.57
N LEU A 185 47.36 -17.05 29.12
CA LEU A 185 46.42 -18.05 28.63
C LEU A 185 45.01 -17.74 29.12
N SER A 186 44.00 -18.27 28.42
CA SER A 186 42.60 -18.18 28.83
C SER A 186 42.42 -18.74 30.24
N GLY A 187 42.05 -17.87 31.19
CA GLY A 187 41.93 -18.19 32.62
C GLY A 187 42.96 -17.53 33.53
N GLN A 188 44.04 -16.95 32.98
CA GLN A 188 44.95 -16.09 33.73
C GLN A 188 44.40 -14.66 33.76
N SER A 189 44.33 -14.05 34.94
CA SER A 189 43.84 -12.68 35.04
C SER A 189 44.89 -11.69 34.52
N GLN A 190 44.48 -10.84 33.58
CA GLN A 190 45.29 -9.79 32.97
C GLN A 190 45.65 -8.64 33.95
N LYS A 191 45.25 -8.76 35.22
CA LYS A 191 45.20 -7.66 36.18
C LYS A 191 46.53 -7.37 36.89
N HIS A 192 47.50 -8.29 36.84
CA HIS A 192 48.78 -8.11 37.52
C HIS A 192 49.94 -8.65 36.66
N THR A 193 50.44 -7.83 35.73
CA THR A 193 51.73 -8.08 35.09
C THR A 193 52.78 -7.21 35.77
N THR A 194 53.86 -7.82 36.21
CA THR A 194 55.07 -7.15 36.73
C THR A 194 55.79 -6.35 35.63
N VAL A 195 55.46 -6.56 34.36
CA VAL A 195 56.00 -5.83 33.21
C VAL A 195 55.11 -4.63 32.94
N GLU A 196 55.66 -3.43 33.05
CA GLU A 196 54.92 -2.17 32.87
C GLU A 196 55.11 -1.54 31.49
N PHE A 197 56.29 -1.68 30.91
CA PHE A 197 56.60 -1.04 29.64
C PHE A 197 57.54 -1.89 28.79
N ILE A 198 57.23 -1.96 27.49
CA ILE A 198 58.05 -2.58 26.46
C ILE A 198 58.37 -1.50 25.42
N GLY A 199 59.62 -1.08 25.34
CA GLY A 199 60.09 -0.09 24.38
C GLY A 199 60.53 -0.73 23.06
N GLU A 200 60.40 0.03 21.97
CA GLU A 200 60.70 -0.41 20.60
C GLU A 200 62.19 -0.75 20.36
N ASN A 201 63.08 -0.23 21.21
CA ASN A 201 64.54 -0.30 21.06
C ASN A 201 65.25 -1.29 22.00
N GLY A 202 64.53 -2.26 22.57
CA GLY A 202 65.17 -3.20 23.50
C GLY A 202 65.01 -2.86 24.97
N GLU A 203 64.13 -1.91 25.30
CA GLU A 203 63.88 -1.49 26.69
C GLU A 203 62.75 -2.31 27.29
N LEU A 204 62.94 -2.82 28.50
CA LEU A 204 61.92 -3.51 29.28
C LEU A 204 61.92 -2.95 30.70
N ILE A 205 60.76 -2.49 31.17
CA ILE A 205 60.58 -2.01 32.54
C ILE A 205 59.72 -3.01 33.31
N ILE A 206 60.27 -3.47 34.42
CA ILE A 206 59.66 -4.43 35.32
C ILE A 206 59.46 -3.75 36.68
N SER A 207 58.24 -3.71 37.19
CA SER A 207 57.94 -3.18 38.52
C SER A 207 57.86 -4.29 39.56
N ASN A 208 58.56 -4.13 40.67
CA ASN A 208 58.51 -5.07 41.76
C ASN A 208 57.32 -4.75 42.69
N PRO A 209 56.26 -5.57 42.72
CA PRO A 209 55.10 -5.31 43.57
C PRO A 209 55.40 -5.41 45.08
N LEU A 210 56.55 -5.98 45.47
CA LEU A 210 56.97 -6.14 46.87
C LEU A 210 57.77 -4.94 47.42
N LYS A 211 58.13 -3.96 46.59
CA LYS A 211 58.96 -2.79 46.98
C LYS A 211 58.24 -1.44 46.83
N GLN A 212 56.94 -1.39 47.15
CA GLN A 212 56.14 -0.17 47.00
C GLN A 212 56.73 0.99 47.83
N GLY A 213 57.04 2.12 47.17
CA GLY A 213 57.39 3.39 47.83
C GLY A 213 58.86 3.83 47.81
N ASN A 214 59.79 3.06 47.23
CA ASN A 214 61.20 3.46 47.09
C ASN A 214 61.61 3.64 45.62
N ARG A 215 62.63 4.48 45.33
CA ARG A 215 63.19 4.69 43.97
C ARG A 215 63.63 3.38 43.27
N ASN A 216 63.78 2.29 44.01
CA ASN A 216 64.15 0.95 43.52
C ASN A 216 62.95 0.04 43.24
N GLN A 217 61.72 0.58 43.13
CA GLN A 217 60.51 -0.18 42.81
C GLN A 217 60.48 -0.64 41.35
N TYR A 218 61.14 0.08 40.45
CA TYR A 218 61.19 -0.20 39.02
C TYR A 218 62.61 -0.60 38.64
N GLU A 219 62.74 -1.75 37.97
CA GLU A 219 64.00 -2.19 37.39
C GLU A 219 63.94 -2.02 35.87
N LYS A 220 64.78 -1.11 35.37
CA LYS A 220 64.90 -0.87 33.93
C LYS A 220 65.97 -1.81 33.38
N LEU A 221 65.54 -2.82 32.64
CA LEU A 221 66.43 -3.65 31.84
C LEU A 221 66.60 -2.97 30.48
N THR A 222 67.78 -2.42 30.25
CA THR A 222 68.14 -1.78 28.98
C THR A 222 69.31 -2.51 28.36
N LYS A 223 69.13 -3.01 27.13
CA LYS A 223 70.27 -3.49 26.33
C LYS A 223 70.35 -2.69 25.04
N LYS A 224 71.39 -1.85 24.94
CA LYS A 224 71.73 -1.11 23.72
C LYS A 224 72.05 -2.15 22.62
N HIS A 225 71.16 -2.28 21.64
CA HIS A 225 71.30 -2.98 20.34
C HIS A 225 70.39 -4.18 20.02
N ASN A 226 69.36 -4.54 20.81
CA ASN A 226 68.50 -5.67 20.42
C ASN A 226 67.01 -5.33 20.51
N ARG A 227 66.21 -5.83 19.55
CA ARG A 227 64.74 -5.71 19.56
C ARG A 227 64.14 -6.49 20.74
N THR A 228 63.25 -5.86 21.50
CA THR A 228 62.34 -6.57 22.43
C THR A 228 61.11 -7.01 21.65
N PHE A 229 60.69 -8.26 21.80
CA PHE A 229 59.51 -8.79 21.12
C PHE A 229 58.31 -8.81 22.08
N THR A 230 57.21 -8.15 21.69
CA THR A 230 55.98 -7.96 22.48
C THR A 230 55.02 -9.16 22.36
N ASN A 231 54.02 -9.22 23.24
CA ASN A 231 53.02 -10.29 23.34
C ASN A 231 52.09 -10.47 22.11
N PHE A 232 52.23 -9.63 21.07
CA PHE A 232 51.34 -9.59 19.91
C PHE A 232 52.00 -10.05 18.61
N LEU A 233 53.28 -10.45 18.66
CA LEU A 233 53.99 -10.86 17.46
C LEU A 233 53.66 -12.31 17.10
N THR A 234 53.37 -12.54 15.82
CA THR A 234 53.17 -13.88 15.27
C THR A 234 54.53 -14.57 15.10
N ASN A 235 54.57 -15.91 15.16
CA ASN A 235 55.82 -16.69 15.01
C ASN A 235 56.61 -16.33 13.73
N SER A 236 55.95 -15.78 12.71
CA SER A 236 56.56 -15.28 11.48
C SER A 236 57.31 -13.96 11.63
N GLN A 237 57.35 -13.32 12.80
CA GLN A 237 58.07 -12.07 13.10
C GLN A 237 59.29 -12.26 14.01
N LEU A 238 59.48 -13.46 14.56
CA LEU A 238 60.71 -13.84 15.27
C LEU A 238 61.85 -14.11 14.27
N PRO A 239 63.12 -13.86 14.65
CA PRO A 239 64.25 -14.33 13.88
C PRO A 239 64.16 -15.86 13.78
N ILE A 240 64.34 -16.42 12.59
CA ILE A 240 64.46 -17.86 12.40
C ILE A 240 65.80 -18.26 13.03
N THR A 241 65.81 -18.53 14.33
CA THR A 241 66.90 -19.23 14.97
C THR A 241 66.77 -20.70 14.58
N ASN A 242 67.89 -21.38 14.35
CA ASN A 242 67.92 -22.82 14.11
C ASN A 242 67.27 -23.53 15.32
N SER A 243 65.97 -23.78 15.24
CA SER A 243 65.13 -24.30 16.32
C SER A 243 65.25 -25.81 16.51
N HIS A 244 66.35 -26.42 16.06
CA HIS A 244 66.59 -27.85 16.21
C HIS A 244 67.11 -28.27 17.59
N LEU A 245 67.21 -27.38 18.59
CA LEU A 245 67.81 -27.72 19.89
C LEU A 245 66.92 -27.55 21.13
N LEU A 246 65.65 -27.17 21.02
CA LEU A 246 64.79 -26.97 22.21
C LEU A 246 63.40 -27.60 22.10
N THR A 247 63.29 -28.75 21.45
CA THR A 247 62.18 -29.68 21.65
C THR A 247 62.67 -30.88 22.45
N ASN A 248 62.98 -30.69 23.74
CA ASN A 248 63.11 -31.76 24.71
C ASN A 248 62.87 -31.18 26.10
N SER A 249 61.60 -31.01 26.43
CA SER A 249 61.02 -31.16 27.78
C SER A 249 59.64 -30.53 27.81
N GLN A 250 58.63 -31.34 27.50
CA GLN A 250 57.42 -31.55 28.32
C GLN A 250 56.53 -32.59 27.63
#